data_AF-A0A1S6ERD5-F1
#
_entry.id   AF-A0A1S6ERD5-F1
#
_cell.length_a   1.000
_cell.length_b   1.000
_cell.length_c   1.000
_cell.angle_alpha   90.00
_cell.angle_beta   90.00
_cell.angle_gamma   90.00
#
_symmetry.space_group_name_H-M   'P 1'
#
loop_
_entity.id
_entity.type
_entity.pdbx_description
1 polymer ?
#
loop_
_entity_poly.entity_id
_entity_poly.type
_entity_poly.pdbx_seq_one_letter_code
_entity_poly.pdbx_strand_id
1 'polypeptide(L)' 'MAAPAAELKVARQILGWDPLTIARASRLAGTPEKMAARVIDMEAGKRDISGPVQVAMEAFLGGWRPTG' A
#
# COMPACT_ATOMS: atom_id res chain seq x y z
N MET A 1 9.80 0.49 -15.43
CA MET A 1 8.73 0.54 -14.40
C MET A 1 9.35 0.05 -13.10
N ALA A 2 9.09 0.73 -11.98
CA ALA A 2 9.53 0.23 -10.69
C ALA A 2 8.78 -1.07 -10.36
N ALA A 3 9.35 -1.95 -9.54
CA ALA A 3 8.63 -3.13 -9.08
C ALA A 3 7.50 -2.70 -8.11
N PRO A 4 6.33 -3.36 -8.12
CA PRO A 4 5.19 -2.97 -7.26
C PRO A 4 5.56 -2.83 -5.78
N ALA A 5 6.47 -3.68 -5.27
CA ALA A 5 7.00 -3.61 -3.91
C ALA A 5 7.70 -2.27 -3.61
N ALA A 6 8.50 -1.77 -4.56
CA ALA A 6 9.19 -0.49 -4.43
C ALA A 6 8.18 0.68 -4.49
N GLU A 7 7.16 0.56 -5.34
CA GLU A 7 6.08 1.57 -5.45
C GLU A 7 5.27 1.67 -4.16
N LEU A 8 4.96 0.56 -3.49
CA LEU A 8 4.25 0.54 -2.20
C LEU A 8 5.04 1.26 -1.11
N LYS A 9 6.34 0.96 -1.02
CA LYS A 9 7.23 1.58 -0.03
C LYS A 9 7.33 3.09 -0.26
N VAL A 10 7.51 3.51 -1.52
CA VAL A 10 7.57 4.93 -1.89
C VAL A 10 6.24 5.62 -1.62
N ALA A 11 5.12 5.01 -1.97
CA ALA A 11 3.78 5.56 -1.72
C ALA A 11 3.57 5.85 -0.24
N ARG A 12 3.89 4.88 0.63
CA ARG A 12 3.80 5.03 2.08
C ARG A 12 4.68 6.19 2.59
N GLN A 13 5.91 6.32 2.07
CA GLN A 13 6.82 7.39 2.44
C GLN A 13 6.32 8.78 2.01
N ILE A 14 5.78 8.90 0.79
CA ILE A 14 5.19 10.15 0.29
C ILE A 14 4.00 10.59 1.15
N LEU A 15 3.14 9.63 1.53
CA LEU A 15 1.96 9.89 2.35
C LEU A 15 2.30 10.14 3.83
N GLY A 16 3.54 9.88 4.26
CA GLY A 16 3.95 9.96 5.65
C GLY A 16 3.28 8.91 6.56
N TRP A 17 2.82 7.80 5.99
CA TRP A 17 2.06 6.79 6.70
C TRP A 17 2.96 5.72 7.32
N ASP A 18 2.56 5.19 8.47
CA ASP A 18 3.14 3.95 9.00
C ASP A 18 2.56 2.71 8.29
N PRO A 19 3.18 1.51 8.42
CA PRO A 19 2.70 0.29 7.78
C PRO A 19 1.26 -0.10 8.18
N LEU A 20 0.83 0.20 9.41
CA LEU A 20 -0.53 -0.12 9.86
C LEU A 20 -1.57 0.80 9.21
N THR A 21 -1.22 2.07 9.03
CA THR A 21 -2.08 3.11 8.45
C THR A 21 -2.39 2.78 7.00
N ILE A 22 -1.36 2.45 6.20
CA ILE A 22 -1.59 2.04 4.82
C ILE A 22 -2.30 0.69 4.72
N ALA A 23 -2.06 -0.25 5.64
CA ALA A 23 -2.78 -1.52 5.70
C ALA A 23 -4.28 -1.31 5.95
N ARG A 24 -4.64 -0.41 6.87
CA ARG A 24 -6.03 -0.03 7.15
C ARG A 24 -6.68 0.70 5.97
N ALA A 25 -5.97 1.64 5.36
CA ALA A 25 -6.45 2.33 4.16
C ALA A 25 -6.73 1.35 3.02
N SER A 26 -5.88 0.34 2.88
CA SER A 26 -6.01 -0.76 1.90
C SER A 26 -6.98 -1.86 2.34
N ARG A 27 -7.64 -1.72 3.49
CA ARG A 27 -8.60 -2.68 4.07
C ARG A 27 -8.06 -4.11 4.16
N LEU A 28 -6.79 -4.26 4.53
CA LEU A 28 -6.21 -5.58 4.75
C LEU A 28 -6.89 -6.28 5.92
N ALA A 29 -7.16 -7.58 5.78
CA ALA A 29 -7.74 -8.39 6.85
C ALA A 29 -6.68 -8.86 7.86
N GLY A 30 -7.07 -8.96 9.13
CA GLY A 30 -6.26 -9.52 10.21
C GLY A 30 -6.17 -8.61 11.44
N THR A 31 -5.36 -9.01 12.41
CA THR A 31 -5.00 -8.16 13.56
C THR A 31 -4.05 -7.04 13.11
N PRO A 32 -3.94 -5.93 13.85
CA PRO A 32 -3.04 -4.82 13.52
C PRO A 32 -1.59 -5.25 13.24
N GLU A 33 -1.08 -6.20 14.01
CA GLU A 33 0.29 -6.72 13.88
C GLU A 33 0.45 -7.49 12.57
N LYS A 34 -0.53 -8.33 12.22
CA LYS A 34 -0.53 -9.09 10.96
C LYS A 34 -0.69 -8.18 9.75
N MET A 35 -1.49 -7.13 9.87
CA MET A 35 -1.66 -6.11 8.84
C MET A 35 -0.35 -5.38 8.54
N ALA A 36 0.32 -4.86 9.58
CA ALA A 36 1.59 -4.16 9.43
C ALA A 36 2.70 -5.09 8.90
N ALA A 37 2.80 -6.31 9.43
CA ALA A 37 3.77 -7.30 8.96
C ALA A 37 3.59 -7.62 7.47
N ARG A 38 2.33 -7.75 7.02
CA ARG A 38 2.01 -8.03 5.62
C ARG A 38 2.46 -6.92 4.67
N VAL A 39 2.32 -5.66 5.08
CA VAL A 39 2.83 -4.52 4.31
C VAL A 39 4.36 -4.57 4.24
N ILE A 40 5.03 -4.85 5.34
CA ILE A 40 6.50 -4.97 5.38
C ILE A 40 6.98 -6.10 4.46
N ASP A 41 6.31 -7.25 4.45
CA ASP A 41 6.64 -8.36 3.55
C ASP A 41 6.42 -8.01 2.08
N MET A 42 5.36 -7.26 1.76
CA MET A 42 5.11 -6.74 0.41
C MET A 42 6.19 -5.75 -0.03
N GLU A 43 6.55 -4.79 0.84
CA GLU A 43 7.63 -3.82 0.57
C GLU A 43 9.01 -4.50 0.40
N ALA A 44 9.21 -5.63 1.06
CA ALA A 44 10.43 -6.45 0.93
C ALA A 44 10.39 -7.41 -0.28
N GLY A 45 9.30 -7.43 -1.06
CA GLY A 45 9.13 -8.34 -2.18
C GLY A 45 8.99 -9.81 -1.78
N LYS A 46 8.75 -10.10 -0.50
CA LYS A 46 8.50 -11.46 0.01
C LYS A 46 7.06 -11.91 -0.22
N ARG A 47 6.19 -10.97 -0.60
CA ARG A 47 4.78 -11.20 -0.86
C ARG A 47 4.32 -10.37 -2.04
N ASP A 48 3.55 -11.00 -2.92
CA ASP A 48 2.94 -10.31 -4.04
C ASP A 48 1.89 -9.29 -3.58
N ILE A 49 1.84 -8.18 -4.31
CA ILE A 49 0.82 -7.16 -4.17
C ILE A 49 -0.36 -7.55 -5.06
N SER A 50 -1.56 -7.62 -4.48
CA SER A 50 -2.76 -7.92 -5.25
C SER A 50 -3.24 -6.69 -6.01
N GLY A 51 -3.93 -6.92 -7.14
CA GLY A 51 -4.52 -5.84 -7.96
C GLY A 51 -5.33 -4.80 -7.17
N PRO A 52 -6.21 -5.19 -6.21
CA PRO A 52 -6.93 -4.21 -5.39
C PRO A 52 -6.04 -3.30 -4.54
N VAL A 53 -4.91 -3.81 -4.04
CA VAL A 53 -3.95 -3.01 -3.26
C VAL A 53 -3.23 -2.04 -4.19
N GLN A 54 -2.87 -2.46 -5.40
CA GLN A 54 -2.26 -1.61 -6.41
C GLN A 54 -3.19 -0.46 -6.83
N VAL A 55 -4.46 -0.75 -7.11
CA VAL A 55 -5.48 0.28 -7.42
C VAL A 55 -5.67 1.26 -6.26
N ALA A 56 -5.70 0.76 -5.00
CA ALA A 56 -5.81 1.62 -3.83
C ALA A 56 -4.60 2.57 -3.70
N MET A 57 -3.39 2.07 -3.93
CA MET A 57 -2.17 2.90 -3.93
C MET A 57 -2.22 4.00 -4.98
N GLU A 58 -2.61 3.67 -6.21
CA GLU A 58 -2.78 4.64 -7.30
C GLU A 58 -3.79 5.73 -6.91
N ALA A 59 -4.91 5.35 -6.27
CA ALA A 59 -5.90 6.29 -5.79
C ALA A 59 -5.38 7.19 -4.65
N PHE A 60 -4.56 6.65 -3.72
CA PHE A 60 -3.98 7.45 -2.64
C PHE A 60 -3.01 8.52 -3.17
N LEU A 61 -2.25 8.19 -4.23
CA LEU A 61 -1.26 9.09 -4.81
C LEU A 61 -1.85 10.05 -5.85
N GLY A 62 -2.83 9.60 -6.63
CA GLY A 62 -3.52 10.42 -7.62
C GLY A 62 -4.53 11.41 -6.99
N GLY A 63 -4.99 11.13 -5.78
CA GLY A 63 -6.11 11.82 -5.15
C GLY A 63 -7.44 11.55 -5.85
N TRP A 64 -8.54 12.06 -5.30
CA TRP A 64 -9.84 12.04 -6.00
C TRP A 64 -9.90 13.19 -7.01
N ARG A 65 -10.04 12.89 -8.30
CA ARG A 65 -10.42 13.84 -9.34
C ARG A 65 -11.82 13.48 -9.87
N PRO A 66 -12.85 14.32 -9.65
CA PRO A 66 -14.21 14.06 -10.16
C PRO A 66 -14.32 14.07 -11.68
N THR A 67 -13.31 14.63 -12.35
CA THR A 67 -13.27 14.83 -13.79
C THR A 67 -11.81 14.78 -14.19
N GLY A 68 -11.47 14.00 -15.21
CA GLY A 68 -10.11 13.91 -15.77
C GLY A 68 -9.52 15.29 -16.07
#